data_AF-A0A7C2BFB8-F1
#
_entry.id   AF-A0A7C2BFB8-F1
#
_cell.length_a   1.000
_cell.length_b   1.000
_cell.length_c   1.000
_cell.angle_alpha   90.00
_cell.angle_beta   90.00
_cell.angle_gamma   90.00
#
_symmetry.space_group_name_H-M   'P 1'
#
loop_
_entity.id
_entity.type
_entity.pdbx_description
1 polymer ?
#
loop_
_entity_poly.entity_id
_entity_poly.type
_entity_poly.pdbx_seq_one_letter_code
_entity_poly.pdbx_strand_id
1 'polypeptide(L)'
;MKQFYLEALSDHGEVDGEGWYDEGSTAVISVAPEVIDFGNWTRALFKAWIGDISSTTATVKVAVDSPKKIKALWGYQYYLAVSSEYASVSGGGWYDKGSYARVELSETESGFLVRRVFERWRGLKPEDRVLAPGIVEVYVDSPRKLEALWKTDFTQLIMVMSAVGAALAAIACYRRVRRRR
;
A
#
# COMPACT_ATOMS: atom_id res chain seq x y z
N MET A 1 -36.62 -31.98 -25.68
CA MET A 1 -35.62 -31.72 -24.64
C MET A 1 -36.05 -30.48 -23.90
N LYS A 2 -35.94 -30.46 -22.57
CA LYS A 2 -36.24 -29.29 -21.76
C LYS A 2 -34.98 -28.44 -21.68
N GLN A 3 -35.13 -27.13 -21.79
CA GLN A 3 -34.03 -26.18 -21.70
C GLN A 3 -34.27 -25.21 -20.57
N PHE A 4 -33.19 -24.75 -19.97
CA PHE A 4 -33.20 -23.72 -18.95
C PHE A 4 -32.22 -22.62 -19.31
N TYR A 5 -32.58 -21.39 -18.95
CA TYR A 5 -31.73 -20.24 -19.13
C TYR A 5 -30.81 -20.07 -17.92
N LEU A 6 -29.52 -19.86 -18.18
CA LEU A 6 -28.53 -19.45 -17.20
C LEU A 6 -28.23 -17.97 -17.43
N GLU A 7 -28.62 -17.14 -16.47
CA GLU A 7 -28.35 -15.72 -16.43
C GLU A 7 -27.10 -15.46 -15.57
N ALA A 8 -26.11 -14.77 -16.12
CA ALA A 8 -24.87 -14.44 -15.42
C ALA A 8 -24.63 -12.93 -15.46
N LEU A 9 -24.80 -12.27 -14.32
CA LEU A 9 -24.70 -10.81 -14.20
C LEU A 9 -23.32 -10.38 -13.72
N SER A 10 -22.81 -9.26 -14.23
CA SER A 10 -21.61 -8.62 -13.68
C SER A 10 -21.68 -7.11 -13.75
N ASP A 11 -21.26 -6.46 -12.66
CA ASP A 11 -21.17 -4.98 -12.60
C ASP A 11 -19.87 -4.48 -13.28
N HIS A 12 -18.86 -5.34 -13.43
CA HIS A 12 -17.56 -5.05 -14.06
C HIS A 12 -17.08 -6.26 -14.88
N GLY A 13 -16.22 -6.03 -15.87
CA GLY A 13 -15.78 -7.11 -16.75
C GLY A 13 -16.90 -7.66 -17.64
N GLU A 14 -16.52 -8.44 -18.64
CA GLU A 14 -17.42 -9.08 -19.58
C GLU A 14 -17.64 -10.54 -19.16
N VAL A 15 -18.90 -10.97 -19.20
CA VAL A 15 -19.29 -12.35 -18.87
C VAL A 15 -19.43 -13.15 -20.15
N ASP A 16 -18.92 -14.37 -20.15
CA ASP A 16 -19.09 -15.34 -21.23
C ASP A 16 -19.74 -16.62 -20.71
N GLY A 17 -20.53 -17.29 -21.55
CA GLY A 17 -21.22 -18.54 -21.24
C GLY A 17 -22.65 -18.42 -20.70
N GLU A 18 -23.26 -17.23 -20.68
CA GLU A 18 -24.70 -17.13 -20.42
C GLU A 18 -25.55 -17.62 -21.60
N GLY A 19 -26.76 -18.13 -21.34
CA GLY A 19 -27.62 -18.60 -22.42
C GLY A 19 -28.57 -19.74 -22.06
N TRP A 20 -29.18 -20.31 -23.11
CA TRP A 20 -30.04 -21.49 -23.01
C TRP A 20 -29.20 -22.78 -23.09
N TYR A 21 -29.45 -23.68 -22.14
CA TYR A 21 -28.77 -24.96 -22.03
C TYR A 21 -29.78 -26.09 -21.86
N ASP A 22 -29.45 -27.28 -22.36
CA ASP A 22 -30.26 -28.47 -22.16
C ASP A 22 -30.25 -28.90 -20.68
N GLU A 23 -31.38 -29.38 -20.17
CA GLU A 23 -31.50 -29.91 -18.81
C GLU A 23 -30.48 -31.04 -18.55
N GLY A 24 -29.72 -30.92 -17.46
CA GLY A 24 -28.66 -31.85 -17.06
C GLY A 24 -27.30 -31.60 -17.73
N SER A 25 -27.20 -30.64 -18.66
CA SER A 25 -25.93 -30.26 -19.27
C SER A 25 -25.05 -29.42 -18.32
N THR A 26 -23.81 -29.14 -18.72
CA THR A 26 -22.87 -28.29 -17.98
C THR A 26 -22.50 -27.08 -18.81
N ALA A 27 -22.78 -25.88 -18.30
CA ALA A 27 -22.32 -24.62 -18.85
C ALA A 27 -20.94 -24.25 -18.27
N VAL A 28 -20.11 -23.58 -19.06
CA VAL A 28 -18.85 -22.97 -18.59
C VAL A 28 -19.06 -21.47 -18.59
N ILE A 29 -19.06 -20.86 -17.41
CA ILE A 29 -19.20 -19.41 -17.26
C ILE A 29 -17.84 -18.83 -16.93
N SER A 30 -17.52 -17.67 -17.49
CA SER A 30 -16.33 -16.92 -17.13
C SER A 30 -16.61 -15.43 -17.07
N VAL A 31 -15.76 -14.70 -16.33
CA VAL A 31 -15.73 -13.24 -16.35
C VAL A 31 -14.31 -12.76 -16.61
N ALA A 32 -14.13 -11.84 -17.55
CA ALA A 32 -12.83 -11.29 -17.91
C ALA A 32 -12.93 -9.80 -18.29
N PRO A 33 -11.89 -9.00 -18.01
CA PRO A 33 -10.73 -9.33 -17.18
C PRO A 33 -11.09 -9.38 -15.69
N GLU A 34 -10.35 -10.14 -14.86
CA GLU A 34 -10.61 -10.26 -13.41
C GLU A 34 -10.21 -9.02 -12.59
N VAL A 35 -9.44 -8.12 -13.20
CA VAL A 35 -9.00 -6.85 -12.61
C VAL A 35 -9.33 -5.73 -13.58
N ILE A 36 -10.07 -4.73 -13.10
CA ILE A 36 -10.37 -3.49 -13.83
C ILE A 36 -9.67 -2.34 -13.11
N ASP A 37 -8.62 -1.80 -13.71
CA ASP A 37 -7.98 -0.57 -13.24
C ASP A 37 -8.73 0.64 -13.82
N PHE A 38 -9.19 1.53 -12.95
CA PHE A 38 -9.92 2.73 -13.36
C PHE A 38 -8.98 3.91 -13.71
N GLY A 39 -7.66 3.72 -13.61
CA GLY A 39 -6.65 4.74 -13.94
C GLY A 39 -6.53 5.87 -12.92
N ASN A 40 -7.23 5.78 -11.79
CA ASN A 40 -7.29 6.79 -10.73
C ASN A 40 -6.88 6.21 -9.37
N TRP A 41 -5.92 5.28 -9.38
CA TRP A 41 -5.44 4.56 -8.19
C TRP A 41 -6.53 3.77 -7.46
N THR A 42 -7.59 3.42 -8.18
CA THR A 42 -8.66 2.51 -7.75
C THR A 42 -8.75 1.39 -8.77
N ARG A 43 -8.93 0.16 -8.29
CA ARG A 43 -9.24 -0.98 -9.16
C ARG A 43 -10.32 -1.85 -8.55
N ALA A 44 -11.12 -2.48 -9.40
CA ALA A 44 -12.03 -3.55 -9.00
C ALA A 44 -11.35 -4.90 -9.26
N LEU A 45 -11.55 -5.85 -8.35
CA LEU A 45 -11.02 -7.22 -8.40
C LEU A 45 -12.19 -8.19 -8.24
N PHE A 46 -12.30 -9.16 -9.15
CA PHE A 46 -13.26 -10.24 -9.02
C PHE A 46 -13.01 -11.00 -7.72
N LYS A 47 -14.06 -11.25 -6.94
CA LYS A 47 -13.97 -11.96 -5.65
C LYS A 47 -14.63 -13.33 -5.73
N ALA A 48 -15.83 -13.41 -6.29
CA ALA A 48 -16.57 -14.66 -6.40
C ALA A 48 -17.78 -14.54 -7.34
N TRP A 49 -18.26 -15.67 -7.86
CA TRP A 49 -19.64 -15.84 -8.28
C TRP A 49 -20.51 -16.12 -7.05
N ILE A 50 -21.69 -15.51 -7.00
CA ILE A 50 -22.72 -15.72 -5.97
C ILE A 50 -24.10 -15.97 -6.63
N GLY A 51 -25.08 -16.42 -5.85
CA GLY A 51 -26.43 -16.75 -6.33
C GLY A 51 -26.68 -18.24 -6.23
N ASP A 52 -27.10 -18.88 -7.33
CA ASP A 52 -27.33 -20.33 -7.36
C ASP A 52 -26.04 -21.17 -7.28
N ILE A 53 -24.88 -20.54 -7.45
CA ILE A 53 -23.57 -21.13 -7.16
C ILE A 53 -22.74 -20.18 -6.29
N SER A 54 -21.69 -20.72 -5.68
CA SER A 54 -20.64 -19.95 -5.02
C SER A 54 -19.28 -20.46 -5.48
N SER A 55 -18.48 -19.61 -6.13
CA SER A 55 -17.11 -19.95 -6.54
C SER A 55 -16.21 -18.73 -6.52
N THR A 56 -14.99 -18.86 -6.00
CA THR A 56 -13.98 -17.78 -6.03
C THR A 56 -13.14 -17.82 -7.32
N THR A 57 -13.39 -18.75 -8.23
CA THR A 57 -12.72 -18.81 -9.54
C THR A 57 -13.53 -18.04 -10.58
N ALA A 58 -12.86 -17.23 -11.40
CA ALA A 58 -13.53 -16.45 -12.44
C ALA A 58 -14.19 -17.34 -13.49
N THR A 59 -13.55 -18.46 -13.85
CA THR A 59 -14.14 -19.49 -14.71
C THR A 59 -14.71 -20.62 -13.84
N VAL A 60 -15.96 -20.99 -14.09
CA VAL A 60 -16.71 -21.99 -13.31
C VAL A 60 -17.57 -22.87 -14.21
N LYS A 61 -17.72 -24.14 -13.83
CA LYS A 61 -18.63 -25.08 -14.47
C LYS A 61 -19.93 -25.14 -13.68
N VAL A 62 -21.07 -24.99 -14.37
CA VAL A 62 -22.40 -24.94 -13.76
C VAL A 62 -23.27 -26.05 -14.35
N ALA A 63 -23.78 -26.94 -13.49
CA ALA A 63 -24.78 -27.92 -13.91
C ALA A 63 -26.15 -27.22 -14.08
N VAL A 64 -26.79 -27.42 -15.23
CA VAL A 64 -28.06 -26.77 -15.57
C VAL A 64 -29.22 -27.74 -15.39
N ASP A 65 -29.65 -27.91 -14.14
CA ASP A 65 -30.80 -28.75 -13.74
C ASP A 65 -32.12 -27.97 -13.59
N SER A 66 -32.04 -26.65 -13.64
CA SER A 66 -33.10 -25.67 -13.41
C SER A 66 -32.63 -24.32 -13.98
N PRO A 67 -33.51 -23.31 -14.13
CA PRO A 67 -33.06 -21.95 -14.41
C PRO A 67 -32.05 -21.51 -13.36
N LYS A 68 -30.93 -20.93 -13.81
CA LYS A 68 -29.86 -20.47 -12.92
C LYS A 68 -29.70 -18.97 -13.05
N LYS A 69 -29.49 -18.29 -11.93
CA LYS A 69 -29.10 -16.88 -11.86
C LYS A 69 -27.88 -16.74 -10.96
N ILE A 70 -26.81 -16.24 -11.54
CA ILE A 70 -25.53 -16.05 -10.85
C ILE A 70 -25.05 -14.61 -11.07
N LYS A 71 -24.31 -14.08 -10.12
CA LYS A 71 -23.76 -12.72 -10.19
C LYS A 71 -22.29 -12.71 -9.80
N ALA A 72 -21.45 -12.02 -10.55
CA ALA A 72 -20.07 -11.75 -10.19
C ALA A 72 -20.03 -10.67 -9.10
N LEU A 73 -19.37 -11.01 -8.00
CA LEU A 73 -19.07 -10.14 -6.88
C LEU A 73 -17.67 -9.56 -7.05
N TRP A 74 -17.60 -8.24 -6.92
CA TRP A 74 -16.37 -7.46 -7.08
C TRP A 74 -15.99 -6.78 -5.77
N GLY A 75 -14.70 -6.78 -5.44
CA GLY A 75 -14.12 -6.02 -4.35
C GLY A 75 -13.28 -4.86 -4.88
N TYR A 76 -13.26 -3.75 -4.15
CA TYR A 76 -12.43 -2.60 -4.51
C TYR A 76 -11.07 -2.65 -3.81
N GLN A 77 -10.05 -2.24 -4.54
CA GLN A 77 -8.71 -2.00 -4.00
C GLN A 77 -8.27 -0.57 -4.32
N TYR A 78 -7.50 0.01 -3.41
CA TYR A 78 -6.93 1.35 -3.57
C TYR A 78 -5.41 1.30 -3.48
N TYR A 79 -4.75 2.16 -4.25
CA TYR A 79 -3.30 2.27 -4.23
C TYR A 79 -2.84 3.19 -3.11
N LEU A 80 -1.86 2.73 -2.35
CA LEU A 80 -1.12 3.48 -1.35
C LEU A 80 0.27 3.79 -1.92
N ALA A 81 0.47 5.04 -2.31
CA ALA A 81 1.77 5.55 -2.71
C ALA A 81 2.56 6.00 -1.49
N VAL A 82 3.78 5.51 -1.31
CA VAL A 82 4.67 5.88 -0.20
C VAL A 82 6.00 6.37 -0.72
N SER A 83 6.55 7.43 -0.13
CA SER A 83 7.83 8.01 -0.56
C SER A 83 8.62 8.63 0.58
N SER A 84 9.94 8.68 0.42
CA SER A 84 10.89 9.34 1.32
C SER A 84 12.10 9.80 0.54
N GLU A 85 12.70 10.93 0.94
CA GLU A 85 13.91 11.48 0.29
C GLU A 85 15.21 10.82 0.79
N TYR A 86 15.27 10.46 2.07
CA TYR A 86 16.54 10.10 2.73
C TYR A 86 16.65 8.64 3.19
N ALA A 87 15.59 7.84 2.99
CA ALA A 87 15.58 6.42 3.33
C ALA A 87 14.60 5.68 2.43
N SER A 88 14.75 4.35 2.34
CA SER A 88 13.79 3.52 1.62
C SER A 88 12.52 3.30 2.42
N VAL A 89 11.38 3.16 1.72
CA VAL A 89 10.06 2.93 2.33
C VAL A 89 9.46 1.64 1.79
N SER A 90 8.94 0.81 2.69
CA SER A 90 8.14 -0.36 2.37
C SER A 90 6.68 -0.14 2.74
N GLY A 91 5.77 -0.98 2.19
CA GLY A 91 4.33 -0.90 2.48
C GLY A 91 3.51 -0.06 1.52
N GLY A 92 4.07 0.35 0.38
CA GLY A 92 3.30 0.88 -0.74
C GLY A 92 2.72 -0.23 -1.61
N GLY A 93 1.63 0.05 -2.30
CA GLY A 93 1.00 -0.91 -3.22
C GLY A 93 -0.53 -0.87 -3.21
N TRP A 94 -1.14 -1.91 -3.79
CA TRP A 94 -2.59 -2.07 -3.83
C TRP A 94 -3.09 -2.85 -2.62
N TYR A 95 -4.11 -2.32 -1.95
CA TYR A 95 -4.71 -2.93 -0.77
C TYR A 95 -6.23 -3.01 -0.91
N ASP A 96 -6.84 -4.05 -0.34
CA ASP A 96 -8.29 -4.18 -0.27
C ASP A 96 -8.90 -3.01 0.50
N LYS A 97 -10.03 -2.49 0.02
CA LYS A 97 -10.80 -1.46 0.72
C LYS A 97 -11.14 -1.91 2.14
N GLY A 98 -10.84 -1.07 3.12
CA GLY A 98 -11.07 -1.32 4.54
C GLY A 98 -9.99 -2.16 5.21
N SER A 99 -8.89 -2.48 4.52
CA SER A 99 -7.73 -3.13 5.13
C SER A 99 -6.73 -2.13 5.73
N TYR A 100 -5.77 -2.65 6.50
CA TYR A 100 -4.63 -1.89 7.02
C TYR A 100 -3.35 -2.28 6.29
N ALA A 101 -2.59 -1.27 5.87
CA ALA A 101 -1.27 -1.42 5.26
C ALA A 101 -0.19 -0.99 6.26
N ARG A 102 0.79 -1.85 6.54
CA ARG A 102 1.95 -1.49 7.36
C ARG A 102 3.00 -0.80 6.50
N VAL A 103 3.29 0.46 6.79
CA VAL A 103 4.32 1.28 6.13
C VAL A 103 5.48 1.50 7.07
N GLU A 104 6.70 1.30 6.55
CA GLU A 104 7.91 1.29 7.37
C GLU A 104 9.10 1.89 6.61
N LEU A 105 9.80 2.81 7.28
CA LEU A 105 11.09 3.33 6.87
C LEU A 105 12.21 2.35 7.22
N SER A 106 13.19 2.19 6.33
CA SER A 106 14.38 1.38 6.61
C SER A 106 15.25 1.93 7.73
N GLU A 107 15.27 3.25 7.88
CA GLU A 107 16.00 3.98 8.91
C GLU A 107 15.30 5.32 9.19
N THR A 108 15.45 5.82 10.42
CA THR A 108 14.85 7.09 10.87
C THR A 108 15.86 8.21 10.97
N GLU A 109 17.13 7.93 10.68
CA GLU A 109 18.21 8.91 10.61
C GLU A 109 19.10 8.59 9.40
N SER A 110 19.61 9.63 8.74
CA SER A 110 20.56 9.50 7.62
C SER A 110 21.61 10.60 7.69
N GLY A 111 22.87 10.27 7.40
CA GLY A 111 24.00 11.19 7.46
C GLY A 111 24.86 11.07 8.73
N PHE A 112 25.93 11.86 8.80
CA PHE A 112 26.95 11.78 9.87
C PHE A 112 27.02 13.09 10.68
N LEU A 113 27.80 14.08 10.24
CA LEU A 113 27.96 15.37 10.95
C LEU A 113 26.69 16.23 10.90
N VAL A 114 26.02 16.22 9.76
CA VAL A 114 24.71 16.83 9.55
C VAL A 114 23.76 15.68 9.26
N ARG A 115 22.83 15.43 10.18
CA ARG A 115 21.89 14.32 10.07
C ARG A 115 20.54 14.81 9.53
N ARG A 116 19.86 13.95 8.81
CA ARG A 116 18.43 14.03 8.51
C ARG A 116 17.73 13.10 9.46
N VAL A 117 16.85 13.64 10.29
CA VAL A 117 16.09 12.87 11.27
C VAL A 117 14.64 12.87 10.81
N PHE A 118 14.04 11.69 10.75
CA PHE A 118 12.63 11.53 10.45
C PHE A 118 11.80 12.33 11.45
N GLU A 119 10.92 13.18 10.94
CA GLU A 119 10.07 14.03 11.76
C GLU A 119 8.68 13.43 11.88
N ARG A 120 8.04 13.16 10.74
CA ARG A 120 6.67 12.63 10.68
C ARG A 120 6.31 12.16 9.28
N TRP A 121 5.23 11.39 9.19
CA TRP A 121 4.55 11.13 7.93
C TRP A 121 3.58 12.25 7.59
N ARG A 122 3.64 12.75 6.35
CA ARG A 122 2.59 13.57 5.74
C ARG A 122 1.54 12.66 5.13
N GLY A 123 0.26 13.03 5.29
CA GLY A 123 -0.88 12.31 4.71
C GLY A 123 -1.51 11.26 5.62
N LEU A 124 -1.12 11.20 6.90
CA LEU A 124 -1.84 10.41 7.91
C LEU A 124 -3.23 10.99 8.18
N LYS A 125 -4.18 10.11 8.48
CA LYS A 125 -5.56 10.40 8.89
C LYS A 125 -5.78 9.89 10.33
N PRO A 126 -6.86 10.30 11.03
CA PRO A 126 -7.13 9.87 12.41
C PRO A 126 -7.29 8.35 12.61
N GLU A 127 -7.67 7.62 11.57
CA GLU A 127 -7.87 6.17 11.61
C GLU A 127 -6.54 5.39 11.57
N ASP A 128 -5.45 6.05 11.17
CA ASP A 128 -4.13 5.44 11.11
C ASP A 128 -3.50 5.33 12.50
N ARG A 129 -2.58 4.37 12.63
CA ARG A 129 -1.90 4.09 13.88
C ARG A 129 -0.41 4.30 13.72
N VAL A 130 0.16 5.13 14.60
CA VAL A 130 1.61 5.27 14.71
C VAL A 130 2.11 4.20 15.68
N LEU A 131 2.88 3.23 15.16
CA LEU A 131 3.42 2.14 15.96
C LEU A 131 4.76 2.50 16.59
N ALA A 132 5.61 3.17 15.81
CA ALA A 132 6.94 3.62 16.21
C ALA A 132 7.39 4.78 15.29
N PRO A 133 8.48 5.50 15.60
CA PRO A 133 9.08 6.43 14.67
C PRO A 133 9.35 5.74 13.31
N GLY A 134 8.78 6.28 12.24
CA GLY A 134 8.91 5.73 10.89
C GLY A 134 8.06 4.49 10.58
N ILE A 135 7.25 3.98 11.53
CA ILE A 135 6.40 2.79 11.33
C ILE A 135 4.94 3.13 11.64
N VAL A 136 4.06 2.93 10.66
CA VAL A 136 2.62 3.23 10.76
C VAL A 136 1.75 2.12 10.16
N GLU A 137 0.56 1.92 10.71
CA GLU A 137 -0.53 1.19 10.05
C GLU A 137 -1.51 2.19 9.42
N VAL A 138 -1.72 2.04 8.12
CA VAL A 138 -2.50 2.95 7.30
C VAL A 138 -3.83 2.30 6.94
N TYR A 139 -4.94 2.91 7.33
CA TYR A 139 -6.26 2.43 6.92
C TYR A 139 -6.54 2.83 5.46
N VAL A 140 -6.91 1.85 4.63
CA VAL A 140 -7.08 2.04 3.18
C VAL A 140 -8.56 2.07 2.80
N ASP A 141 -9.15 3.25 2.87
CA ASP A 141 -10.55 3.54 2.51
C ASP A 141 -10.71 4.25 1.15
N SER A 142 -9.62 4.85 0.66
CA SER A 142 -9.51 5.57 -0.61
C SER A 142 -8.07 5.46 -1.14
N PRO A 143 -7.76 5.93 -2.36
CA PRO A 143 -6.39 6.13 -2.79
C PRO A 143 -5.66 7.08 -1.85
N ARG A 144 -4.40 6.79 -1.52
CA ARG A 144 -3.63 7.57 -0.53
C ARG A 144 -2.19 7.76 -0.95
N LYS A 145 -1.63 8.88 -0.51
CA LYS A 145 -0.20 9.19 -0.64
C LYS A 145 0.38 9.56 0.71
N LEU A 146 1.42 8.85 1.13
CA LEU A 146 2.19 9.11 2.33
C LEU A 146 3.62 9.52 1.96
N GLU A 147 4.14 10.50 2.68
CA GLU A 147 5.50 11.01 2.45
C GLU A 147 6.22 11.23 3.78
N ALA A 148 7.41 10.67 3.91
CA ALA A 148 8.25 10.89 5.07
C ALA A 148 8.85 12.29 5.03
N LEU A 149 8.57 13.11 6.05
CA LEU A 149 9.17 14.41 6.24
C LEU A 149 10.36 14.31 7.20
N TRP A 150 11.39 15.08 6.90
CA TRP A 150 12.68 15.01 7.57
C TRP A 150 13.11 16.41 8.01
N LYS A 151 13.75 16.49 9.18
CA LYS A 151 14.40 17.71 9.67
C LYS A 151 15.91 17.55 9.69
N THR A 152 16.63 18.65 9.56
CA THR A 152 18.09 18.66 9.68
C THR A 152 18.51 18.80 11.13
N ASP A 153 19.42 17.94 11.58
CA ASP A 153 20.06 18.01 12.88
C ASP A 153 21.56 18.31 12.74
N PHE A 154 21.98 19.45 13.30
CA PHE A 154 23.36 19.95 13.30
C PHE A 154 24.10 19.66 14.61
N THR A 155 23.49 18.95 15.56
CA THR A 155 24.04 18.77 16.91
C THR A 155 25.45 18.17 16.86
N GLN A 156 25.69 17.18 16.01
CA GLN A 156 27.02 16.56 15.88
C GLN A 156 28.06 17.51 15.27
N LEU A 157 27.70 18.24 14.21
CA LEU A 157 28.56 19.27 13.64
C LEU A 157 28.94 20.31 14.69
N ILE A 158 27.98 20.81 15.47
CA ILE A 158 28.21 21.82 16.50
C ILE A 158 29.12 21.28 17.61
N MET A 159 28.93 20.03 18.05
CA MET A 159 29.80 19.39 19.04
C MET A 159 31.24 19.26 18.55
N VAL A 160 31.45 18.82 17.31
CA VAL A 160 32.79 18.68 16.71
C VAL A 160 33.47 20.05 16.58
N MET A 161 32.76 21.07 16.08
CA MET A 161 33.30 22.42 15.95
C MET A 161 33.68 23.03 17.32
N SER A 162 32.87 22.77 18.34
CA SER A 162 33.14 23.22 19.72
C SER A 162 34.38 22.53 20.31
N ALA A 163 34.54 21.22 20.10
CA ALA A 163 35.71 20.46 20.56
C ALA A 163 37.00 20.92 19.87
N VAL A 164 36.95 21.16 18.55
CA VAL A 164 38.09 21.70 17.78
C VAL A 164 38.47 23.11 18.29
N GLY A 165 37.48 23.97 18.52
CA GLY A 165 37.70 25.31 19.08
C GLY A 165 38.38 25.28 20.45
N ALA A 166 37.90 24.41 21.36
CA ALA A 166 38.49 24.23 22.68
C ALA A 166 39.94 23.71 22.61
N ALA A 167 40.22 22.74 21.73
CA ALA A 167 41.56 22.20 21.54
C ALA A 167 42.55 23.25 21.02
N LEU A 168 42.15 24.07 20.04
CA LEU A 168 42.96 25.15 19.52
C LEU A 168 43.26 26.21 20.59
N ALA A 169 42.26 26.58 21.40
CA ALA A 169 42.44 27.50 22.52
C ALA A 169 43.43 26.94 23.55
N ALA A 170 43.33 25.65 23.90
CA ALA A 170 44.26 24.99 24.81
C ALA A 170 45.70 24.99 24.26
N ILE A 171 45.89 24.69 22.98
CA ILE A 171 47.21 24.72 22.32
C ILE A 171 47.78 26.15 22.32
N ALA A 172 46.97 27.16 22.03
CA ALA A 172 47.38 28.56 22.06
C ALA A 172 47.80 29.00 23.47
N CYS A 173 47.00 28.65 24.49
CA CYS A 173 47.32 28.87 25.89
C CYS A 173 48.64 28.20 26.29
N TYR A 174 48.83 26.92 25.94
CA TYR A 174 50.05 26.18 26.21
C TYR A 174 51.28 26.83 25.57
N ARG A 175 51.19 27.21 24.27
CA ARG A 175 52.26 27.90 23.56
C ARG A 175 52.58 29.27 24.18
N ARG A 176 51.57 30.00 24.65
CA ARG A 176 51.74 31.31 25.31
C ARG A 176 52.42 31.17 26.68
N VAL A 177 52.06 30.17 27.49
CA VAL A 177 52.72 29.88 28.78
C VAL A 177 54.17 29.46 28.55
N ARG A 178 54.43 28.58 27.58
CA ARG A 178 55.79 28.12 27.26
C ARG A 178 56.70 29.24 26.76
N ARG A 179 56.19 30.23 26.00
CA ARG A 179 56.96 31.40 25.54
C ARG A 179 57.26 32.43 26.64
N ARG A 180 56.54 32.38 27.77
CA ARG A 180 56.71 33.30 28.90
C ARG A 180 57.61 32.76 30.01
N ARG A 181 57.98 31.48 29.96
CA ARG A 181 59.03 30.87 30.78
C ARG A 181 60.34 30.91 30.01
#